data_AF-A0A8C5PZI0-F1
#
_entry.id   AF-A0A8C5PZI0-F1
#
_cell.length_a   1.000
_cell.length_b   1.000
_cell.length_c   1.000
_cell.angle_alpha   90.00
_cell.angle_beta   90.00
_cell.angle_gamma   90.00
#
_symmetry.space_group_name_H-M   'P 1'
#
loop_
_entity.id
_entity.type
_entity.pdbx_description
1 polymer ?
#
loop_
_entity_poly.entity_id
_entity_poly.type
_entity_poly.pdbx_seq_one_letter_code
_entity_poly.pdbx_strand_id
1 'polypeptide(L)'
;MSKACILKISKDNREKVNGFRENLSNQVQHFLFDVTPEKIQTLDVLLKSNHFTVKDLTTLHSELNIPIPDPPAPESEDKMETDKEEKKAPRCGFLKENEKLHKLLHTVLPEIRYLREGCALLITWIHHLIPTIEDGNDFGVSVQEKVVERITAVKTKVEALQTAISKYFTERGDAVAKASKETYVMDYRALVHEKDEAVYVDLRLSIIEVRNFYMELFDITLKNLEKITNPKGEEKSPMY
;
A
#
# COMPACT_ATOMS: atom_id res chain seq x y z
N MET A 1 45.08 -2.12 -31.43
CA MET A 1 44.34 -0.87 -31.14
C MET A 1 42.86 -1.15 -31.28
N SER A 2 42.14 -1.23 -30.17
CA SER A 2 40.68 -1.41 -30.16
C SER A 2 40.02 -0.17 -30.77
N LYS A 3 39.28 -0.33 -31.87
CA LYS A 3 38.44 0.75 -32.42
C LYS A 3 37.41 1.12 -31.36
N ALA A 4 37.45 2.37 -30.89
CA ALA A 4 36.43 2.89 -30.00
C ALA A 4 35.06 2.79 -30.69
N CYS A 5 34.08 2.19 -30.02
CA CYS A 5 32.71 2.14 -30.49
C CYS A 5 32.10 3.53 -30.34
N ILE A 6 31.76 4.19 -31.45
CA ILE A 6 31.11 5.50 -31.44
C ILE A 6 29.62 5.28 -31.67
N LEU A 7 28.82 5.38 -30.61
CA LEU A 7 27.37 5.38 -30.70
C LEU A 7 26.88 6.79 -31.06
N LYS A 8 26.00 6.91 -32.06
CA LYS A 8 25.39 8.18 -32.48
C LYS A 8 23.89 8.15 -32.20
N ILE A 9 23.40 9.22 -31.58
CA ILE A 9 21.97 9.48 -31.39
C ILE A 9 21.51 10.56 -32.39
N SER A 10 20.34 10.39 -33.01
CA SER A 10 19.76 11.43 -33.86
C SER A 10 19.31 12.63 -33.03
N LYS A 11 19.24 13.81 -33.66
CA LYS A 11 18.77 15.04 -33.01
C LYS A 11 17.35 14.86 -32.47
N ASP A 12 16.45 14.34 -33.29
CA ASP A 12 15.04 14.10 -32.94
C ASP A 12 14.90 13.17 -31.73
N ASN A 13 15.70 12.10 -31.64
CA ASN A 13 15.65 11.18 -30.52
C ASN A 13 16.20 11.83 -29.24
N ARG A 14 17.21 12.70 -29.35
CA ARG A 14 17.73 13.47 -28.22
C ARG A 14 16.68 14.47 -27.71
N GLU A 15 15.99 15.17 -28.59
CA GLU A 15 14.93 16.12 -28.25
C GLU A 15 13.75 15.42 -27.54
N LYS A 16 13.33 14.24 -28.01
CA LYS A 16 12.29 13.44 -27.35
C LYS A 16 12.66 13.07 -25.91
N VAL A 17 13.90 12.64 -25.67
CA VAL A 17 14.37 12.28 -24.33
C VAL A 17 14.48 13.52 -23.45
N ASN A 18 14.95 14.65 -23.97
CA ASN A 18 15.00 15.91 -23.22
C ASN A 18 13.60 16.42 -22.84
N GLY A 19 12.63 16.36 -23.75
CA GLY A 19 11.25 16.72 -23.44
C GLY A 19 10.64 15.85 -22.33
N PHE A 20 10.98 14.56 -22.29
CA PHE A 20 10.57 13.70 -21.17
C PHE A 20 11.19 14.12 -19.84
N ARG A 21 12.47 14.53 -19.83
CA ARG A 21 13.19 14.98 -18.62
C ARG A 21 12.62 16.28 -18.05
N GLU A 22 12.28 17.23 -18.92
CA GLU A 22 11.60 18.48 -18.52
C GLU A 22 10.21 18.17 -17.94
N ASN A 23 9.43 17.33 -18.62
CA ASN A 23 8.13 16.90 -18.13
C ASN A 23 8.21 16.15 -16.79
N LEU A 24 9.26 15.34 -16.58
CA LEU A 24 9.51 14.66 -15.31
C LEU A 24 9.72 15.66 -14.16
N SER A 25 10.48 16.72 -14.41
CA SER A 25 10.72 17.78 -13.43
C SER A 25 9.44 18.53 -13.07
N ASN A 26 8.60 18.84 -14.08
CA ASN A 26 7.29 19.45 -13.86
C ASN A 26 6.35 18.56 -13.03
N GLN A 27 6.32 17.25 -13.31
CA GLN A 27 5.54 16.28 -12.54
C GLN A 27 6.01 16.20 -11.09
N VAL A 28 7.32 16.19 -10.84
CA VAL A 28 7.86 16.20 -9.48
C VAL A 28 7.52 17.49 -8.75
N GLN A 29 7.63 18.64 -9.42
CA GLN A 29 7.26 19.93 -8.84
C GLN A 29 5.78 19.92 -8.42
N HIS A 30 4.89 19.50 -9.32
CA HIS A 30 3.46 19.37 -9.03
C HIS A 30 3.20 18.39 -7.87
N PHE A 31 3.83 17.22 -7.90
CA PHE A 31 3.68 16.21 -6.86
C PHE A 31 4.12 16.72 -5.47
N LEU A 32 5.29 17.37 -5.39
CA LEU A 32 5.85 17.83 -4.11
C LEU A 32 5.17 19.09 -3.59
N PHE A 33 4.87 20.06 -4.44
CA PHE A 33 4.46 21.39 -3.97
C PHE A 33 2.96 21.63 -4.01
N ASP A 34 2.22 20.90 -4.85
CA ASP A 34 0.77 21.02 -4.92
C ASP A 34 0.10 19.81 -4.26
N VAL A 35 0.39 18.60 -4.77
CA VAL A 35 -0.31 17.39 -4.34
C VAL A 35 0.04 16.97 -2.93
N THR A 36 1.32 16.99 -2.56
CA THR A 36 1.78 16.47 -1.25
C THR A 36 1.15 17.25 -0.07
N PRO A 37 1.16 18.59 -0.05
CA PRO A 37 0.47 19.35 1.00
C PRO A 37 -1.03 19.07 1.07
N GLU A 38 -1.71 19.00 -0.08
CA GLU A 38 -3.15 18.67 -0.15
C GLU A 38 -3.43 17.27 0.39
N LYS A 39 -2.60 16.28 0.04
CA LYS A 39 -2.72 14.90 0.53
C LYS A 39 -2.54 14.83 2.04
N ILE A 40 -1.56 15.53 2.61
CA ILE A 40 -1.36 15.56 4.07
C ILE A 40 -2.63 16.06 4.77
N GLN A 41 -3.21 17.16 4.32
CA GLN A 41 -4.43 17.73 4.90
C GLN A 41 -5.64 16.80 4.71
N THR A 42 -5.84 16.28 3.50
CA THR A 42 -6.96 15.40 3.17
C THR A 42 -6.94 14.12 4.01
N LEU A 43 -5.77 13.49 4.16
CA LEU A 43 -5.62 12.29 4.97
C LEU A 43 -5.78 12.57 6.46
N ASP A 44 -5.36 13.75 6.94
CA ASP A 44 -5.60 14.16 8.32
C ASP A 44 -7.10 14.35 8.64
N VAL A 45 -7.85 14.95 7.71
CA VAL A 45 -9.32 15.06 7.80
C VAL A 45 -9.97 13.68 7.75
N LEU A 46 -9.52 12.80 6.85
CA LEU A 46 -10.02 11.43 6.73
C LEU A 46 -9.89 10.65 8.04
N LEU A 47 -8.74 10.75 8.71
CA LEU A 47 -8.46 10.09 10.00
C LEU A 47 -9.35 10.57 11.14
N LYS A 48 -9.94 11.76 11.02
CA LYS A 48 -10.89 12.34 11.98
C LYS A 48 -12.34 12.01 11.65
N SER A 49 -12.61 11.40 10.49
CA SER A 49 -13.95 11.00 10.11
C SER A 49 -14.48 9.84 10.96
N ASN A 50 -15.80 9.77 11.13
CA ASN A 50 -16.47 8.72 11.90
C ASN A 50 -16.11 7.30 11.45
N HIS A 51 -15.75 7.14 10.17
CA HIS A 51 -15.36 5.86 9.58
C HIS A 51 -13.97 5.37 10.02
N PHE A 52 -13.10 6.25 10.51
CA PHE A 52 -11.75 5.93 11.00
C PHE A 52 -11.57 6.17 12.52
N THR A 53 -12.66 6.47 13.22
CA THR A 53 -12.68 6.72 14.68
C THR A 53 -13.64 5.79 15.43
N VAL A 54 -13.96 4.63 14.85
CA VAL A 54 -14.78 3.59 15.50
C VAL A 54 -14.07 3.12 16.78
N LYS A 55 -14.76 3.24 17.93
CA LYS A 55 -14.25 2.83 19.24
C LYS A 55 -14.63 1.40 19.59
N ASP A 56 -15.87 1.03 19.28
CA ASP A 56 -16.39 -0.31 19.47
C ASP A 56 -16.30 -1.08 18.16
N LEU A 57 -15.30 -1.96 18.06
CA LEU A 57 -15.00 -2.71 16.84
C LEU A 57 -16.05 -3.79 16.57
N THR A 58 -16.85 -4.19 17.56
CA THR A 58 -17.94 -5.15 17.35
C THR A 58 -19.00 -4.61 16.37
N THR A 59 -19.12 -3.28 16.27
CA THR A 59 -19.99 -2.63 15.27
C THR A 59 -19.55 -2.87 13.83
N LEU A 60 -18.33 -3.36 13.60
CA LEU A 60 -17.81 -3.72 12.28
C LEU A 60 -18.17 -5.15 11.88
N HIS A 61 -18.64 -6.00 12.80
CA HIS A 61 -18.96 -7.38 12.50
C HIS A 61 -20.05 -7.49 11.43
N SER A 62 -19.81 -8.34 10.43
CA SER A 62 -20.81 -8.72 9.43
C SER A 62 -21.57 -9.96 9.87
N GLU A 63 -22.87 -10.04 9.60
CA GLU A 63 -23.66 -11.23 9.93
C GLU A 63 -23.12 -12.49 9.23
N LEU A 64 -22.89 -13.55 10.01
CA LEU A 64 -22.47 -14.87 9.53
C LEU A 64 -23.66 -15.83 9.60
N ASN A 65 -24.42 -15.88 8.51
CA ASN A 65 -25.61 -16.72 8.34
C ASN A 65 -25.26 -18.21 8.11
N ILE A 66 -24.35 -18.74 8.94
CA ILE A 66 -23.95 -20.13 8.95
C ILE A 66 -24.85 -20.87 9.97
N PRO A 67 -25.53 -21.95 9.59
CA PRO A 67 -26.38 -22.72 10.51
C PRO A 67 -25.57 -23.30 11.68
N ILE A 68 -26.14 -23.26 12.89
CA ILE A 68 -25.54 -23.88 14.09
C ILE A 68 -26.11 -25.29 14.22
N PRO A 69 -25.28 -26.34 14.32
CA PRO A 69 -25.76 -27.71 14.45
C PRO A 69 -26.39 -27.94 15.82
N ASP A 70 -27.49 -28.71 15.85
CA ASP A 70 -28.12 -29.14 17.10
C ASP A 70 -27.22 -30.13 17.86
N PRO A 71 -27.23 -30.11 19.20
CA PRO A 71 -26.51 -31.11 19.97
C PRO A 71 -27.01 -32.52 19.63
N PRO A 72 -26.11 -33.53 19.63
CA PRO A 72 -26.53 -34.91 19.42
C PRO A 72 -27.55 -35.32 20.49
N ALA A 73 -28.58 -36.06 20.08
CA ALA A 73 -29.55 -36.61 21.02
C ALA A 73 -28.83 -37.54 22.03
N PRO A 74 -29.21 -37.54 23.32
CA PRO A 74 -28.64 -38.48 24.28
C PRO A 74 -28.91 -39.91 23.79
N GLU A 75 -27.86 -40.70 23.68
CA GLU A 75 -27.92 -42.08 23.21
C GLU A 75 -28.87 -42.89 24.12
N SER A 76 -30.05 -43.24 23.63
CA SER A 76 -30.79 -44.38 24.16
C SER A 76 -30.05 -45.64 23.68
N GLU A 77 -29.59 -46.47 24.61
CA GLU A 77 -28.74 -47.67 24.40
C GLU A 77 -29.31 -48.77 23.47
N ASP A 78 -30.40 -48.55 22.74
CA ASP A 78 -31.00 -49.55 21.86
C ASP A 78 -31.27 -48.97 20.47
N LYS A 79 -30.32 -49.20 19.55
CA LYS A 79 -30.56 -49.79 18.21
C LYS A 79 -29.29 -49.82 17.37
N MET A 80 -28.77 -51.04 17.19
CA MET A 80 -27.84 -51.38 16.13
C MET A 80 -28.50 -51.25 14.75
N GLU A 81 -27.73 -50.68 13.82
CA GLU A 81 -27.83 -50.70 12.35
C GLU A 81 -29.15 -50.26 11.68
N THR A 82 -29.10 -49.12 10.99
CA THR A 82 -28.98 -49.08 9.52
C THR A 82 -28.83 -47.63 9.03
N ASP A 83 -28.07 -47.49 7.94
CA ASP A 83 -27.71 -46.26 7.22
C ASP A 83 -26.76 -45.27 7.92
N LYS A 84 -25.49 -45.33 7.49
CA LYS A 84 -24.61 -44.16 7.39
C LYS A 84 -25.25 -43.16 6.42
N GLU A 85 -26.33 -42.51 6.82
CA GLU A 85 -26.61 -41.19 6.30
C GLU A 85 -25.46 -40.33 6.81
N GLU A 86 -24.48 -40.07 5.92
CA GLU A 86 -23.64 -38.89 6.04
C GLU A 86 -24.60 -37.74 6.34
N LYS A 87 -24.72 -37.32 7.61
CA LYS A 87 -25.46 -36.13 8.00
C LYS A 87 -24.80 -35.00 7.25
N LYS A 88 -25.29 -34.73 6.04
CA LYS A 88 -24.75 -33.70 5.14
C LYS A 88 -24.80 -32.43 5.96
N ALA A 89 -23.62 -31.89 6.27
CA ALA A 89 -23.50 -30.62 6.96
C ALA A 89 -24.50 -29.65 6.31
N PRO A 90 -25.34 -28.96 7.11
CA PRO A 90 -26.41 -28.14 6.56
C PRO A 90 -25.82 -27.21 5.50
N ARG A 91 -26.39 -27.26 4.28
CA ARG A 91 -25.85 -26.53 3.12
C ARG A 91 -25.82 -25.04 3.45
N CYS A 92 -24.61 -24.50 3.63
CA CYS A 92 -24.42 -23.09 3.90
C CYS A 92 -24.92 -22.26 2.71
N GLY A 93 -25.68 -21.21 3.00
CA GLY A 93 -26.17 -20.27 2.00
C GLY A 93 -25.06 -19.35 1.47
N PHE A 94 -25.45 -18.35 0.68
CA PHE A 94 -24.54 -17.31 0.23
C PHE A 94 -24.06 -16.47 1.44
N LEU A 95 -22.74 -16.39 1.62
CA LEU A 95 -22.11 -15.56 2.65
C LEU A 95 -21.47 -14.33 1.99
N LYS A 96 -21.91 -13.15 2.42
CA LYS A 96 -21.48 -11.86 1.86
C LYS A 96 -20.17 -11.36 2.48
N GLU A 97 -19.44 -10.54 1.74
CA GLU A 97 -18.32 -9.76 2.24
C GLU A 97 -18.74 -8.70 3.28
N ASN A 98 -17.78 -8.23 4.06
CA ASN A 98 -18.00 -7.13 4.99
C ASN A 98 -18.03 -5.78 4.24
N GLU A 99 -19.22 -5.28 3.93
CA GLU A 99 -19.39 -4.04 3.14
C GLU A 99 -18.78 -2.80 3.79
N LYS A 100 -18.79 -2.73 5.13
CA LYS A 100 -18.23 -1.58 5.87
C LYS A 100 -16.72 -1.50 5.64
N LEU A 101 -16.03 -2.64 5.78
CA LEU A 101 -14.61 -2.75 5.53
C LEU A 101 -14.28 -2.61 4.04
N HIS A 102 -15.14 -3.11 3.16
CA HIS A 102 -14.96 -2.96 1.72
C HIS A 102 -14.94 -1.48 1.30
N LYS A 103 -15.82 -0.64 1.85
CA LYS A 103 -15.80 0.82 1.62
C LYS A 103 -14.51 1.48 2.10
N LEU A 104 -14.00 1.07 3.27
CA LEU A 104 -12.72 1.56 3.78
C LEU A 104 -11.57 1.13 2.87
N LEU A 105 -11.53 -0.13 2.45
CA LEU A 105 -10.53 -0.66 1.52
C LEU A 105 -10.46 0.13 0.21
N HIS A 106 -11.62 0.47 -0.37
CA HIS A 106 -11.71 1.30 -1.57
C HIS A 106 -11.24 2.74 -1.36
N THR A 107 -11.20 3.21 -0.12
CA THR A 107 -10.65 4.52 0.22
C THR A 107 -9.14 4.45 0.46
N VAL A 108 -8.65 3.41 1.15
CA VAL A 108 -7.24 3.30 1.58
C VAL A 108 -6.32 2.82 0.47
N LEU A 109 -6.73 1.80 -0.31
CA LEU A 109 -5.86 1.20 -1.33
C LEU A 109 -5.42 2.21 -2.42
N PRO A 110 -6.27 3.11 -2.93
CA PRO A 110 -5.84 4.13 -3.87
C PRO A 110 -4.76 5.07 -3.31
N GLU A 111 -4.87 5.46 -2.03
CA GLU A 111 -3.90 6.36 -1.39
C GLU A 111 -2.52 5.72 -1.27
N ILE A 112 -2.46 4.42 -0.94
CA ILE A 112 -1.23 3.62 -0.91
C ILE A 112 -0.60 3.54 -2.31
N ARG A 113 -1.40 3.24 -3.34
CA ARG A 113 -0.91 3.12 -4.73
C ARG A 113 -0.37 4.45 -5.23
N TYR A 114 -1.09 5.54 -4.99
CA TYR A 114 -0.68 6.86 -5.43
C TYR A 114 0.64 7.30 -4.78
N LEU A 115 0.81 7.08 -3.47
CA LEU A 115 2.08 7.35 -2.80
C LEU A 115 3.23 6.48 -3.36
N ARG A 116 2.97 5.21 -3.66
CA ARG A 116 3.96 4.30 -4.27
C ARG A 116 4.43 4.80 -5.63
N GLU A 117 3.50 5.28 -6.46
CA GLU A 117 3.78 5.89 -7.76
C GLU A 117 4.60 7.18 -7.59
N GLY A 118 4.24 8.03 -6.62
CA GLY A 118 5.00 9.24 -6.26
C GLY A 118 6.44 8.93 -5.82
N CYS A 119 6.65 7.87 -5.02
CA CYS A 119 8.00 7.43 -4.67
C CYS A 119 8.82 7.01 -5.90
N ALA A 120 8.20 6.27 -6.83
CA ALA A 120 8.87 5.86 -8.06
C ALA A 120 9.24 7.07 -8.94
N LEU A 121 8.33 8.05 -9.05
CA LEU A 121 8.54 9.32 -9.74
C LEU A 121 9.76 10.07 -9.20
N LEU A 122 9.83 10.25 -7.87
CA LEU A 122 10.96 10.93 -7.21
C LEU A 122 12.28 10.19 -7.41
N ILE A 123 12.29 8.87 -7.30
CA ILE A 123 13.50 8.05 -7.53
C ILE A 123 14.00 8.23 -8.97
N THR A 124 13.10 8.12 -9.96
CA THR A 124 13.46 8.30 -11.37
C THR A 124 14.00 9.71 -11.65
N TRP A 125 13.40 10.73 -11.03
CA TRP A 125 13.87 12.11 -11.16
C TRP A 125 15.26 12.31 -10.57
N ILE A 126 15.53 11.86 -9.34
CA ILE A 126 16.85 12.02 -8.73
C ILE A 126 17.91 11.24 -9.50
N HIS A 127 17.63 9.99 -9.92
CA HIS A 127 18.55 9.22 -10.75
C HIS A 127 18.93 9.96 -12.04
N HIS A 128 17.99 10.70 -12.63
CA HIS A 128 18.28 11.47 -13.83
C HIS A 128 19.20 12.69 -13.54
N LEU A 129 19.15 13.25 -12.33
CA LEU A 129 19.99 14.37 -11.89
C LEU A 129 21.39 13.95 -11.42
N ILE A 130 21.67 12.64 -11.31
CA ILE A 130 23.03 12.17 -10.99
C ILE A 130 23.96 12.54 -12.17
N PRO A 131 25.04 13.31 -11.92
CA PRO A 131 25.94 13.77 -12.97
C PRO A 131 26.84 12.63 -13.47
N THR A 132 27.67 12.94 -14.46
CA THR A 132 28.75 12.04 -14.88
C THR A 132 29.64 11.69 -13.69
N ILE A 133 30.07 10.43 -13.62
CA ILE A 133 31.02 9.98 -12.60
C ILE A 133 32.38 10.59 -12.91
N GLU A 134 32.90 11.33 -11.95
CA GLU A 134 34.18 12.05 -12.01
C GLU A 134 34.96 11.78 -10.72
N ASP A 135 36.27 12.05 -10.72
CA ASP A 135 37.10 11.91 -9.53
C ASP A 135 37.00 13.19 -8.67
N GLY A 136 36.34 13.09 -7.51
CA GLY A 136 36.20 14.17 -6.55
C GLY A 136 34.94 15.03 -6.73
N ASN A 137 34.72 15.92 -5.75
CA ASN A 137 33.50 16.73 -5.63
C ASN A 137 32.21 15.87 -5.54
N ASP A 138 32.26 14.74 -4.81
CA ASP A 138 31.17 13.75 -4.80
C ASP A 138 30.18 13.90 -3.64
N PHE A 139 30.39 14.87 -2.75
CA PHE A 139 29.51 15.06 -1.60
C PHE A 139 28.04 15.26 -2.01
N GLY A 140 27.77 16.09 -3.04
CA GLY A 140 26.41 16.28 -3.53
C GLY A 140 25.80 15.01 -4.13
N VAL A 141 26.63 14.18 -4.79
CA VAL A 141 26.22 12.88 -5.33
C VAL A 141 25.88 11.91 -4.19
N SER A 142 26.68 11.86 -3.13
CA SER A 142 26.38 11.07 -1.94
C SER A 142 25.08 11.52 -1.24
N VAL A 143 24.76 12.82 -1.27
CA VAL A 143 23.46 13.32 -0.80
C VAL A 143 22.31 12.80 -1.68
N GLN A 144 22.45 12.85 -3.01
CA GLN A 144 21.46 12.27 -3.94
C GLN A 144 21.22 10.78 -3.64
N GLU A 145 22.29 9.99 -3.50
CA GLU A 145 22.22 8.56 -3.17
C GLU A 145 21.50 8.31 -1.85
N LYS A 146 21.80 9.09 -0.80
CA LYS A 146 21.17 8.94 0.51
C LYS A 146 19.68 9.29 0.50
N VAL A 147 19.30 10.31 -0.27
CA VAL A 147 17.88 10.66 -0.45
C VAL A 147 17.16 9.54 -1.21
N VAL A 148 17.75 9.02 -2.29
CA VAL A 148 17.19 7.88 -3.05
C VAL A 148 17.04 6.64 -2.18
N GLU A 149 18.04 6.32 -1.35
CA GLU A 149 17.99 5.21 -0.39
C GLU A 149 16.78 5.37 0.53
N ARG A 150 16.54 6.58 1.05
CA ARG A 150 15.42 6.82 1.95
C ARG A 150 14.07 6.71 1.24
N ILE A 151 13.92 7.31 0.06
CA ILE A 151 12.67 7.22 -0.73
C ILE A 151 12.40 5.76 -1.11
N THR A 152 13.43 5.00 -1.43
CA THR A 152 13.32 3.55 -1.70
C THR A 152 12.86 2.79 -0.46
N ALA A 153 13.39 3.11 0.73
CA ALA A 153 12.94 2.50 1.97
C ALA A 153 11.45 2.81 2.26
N VAL A 154 11.00 4.05 2.02
CA VAL A 154 9.58 4.42 2.12
C VAL A 154 8.74 3.61 1.12
N LYS A 155 9.14 3.54 -0.14
CA LYS A 155 8.45 2.77 -1.18
C LYS A 155 8.27 1.30 -0.77
N THR A 156 9.31 0.66 -0.24
CA THR A 156 9.25 -0.73 0.26
C THR A 156 8.24 -0.89 1.39
N LYS A 157 8.15 0.07 2.32
CA LYS A 157 7.13 0.04 3.39
C LYS A 157 5.72 0.18 2.82
N VAL A 158 5.50 1.09 1.86
CA VAL A 158 4.21 1.25 1.18
C VAL A 158 3.79 -0.02 0.44
N GLU A 159 4.73 -0.73 -0.19
CA GLU A 159 4.50 -2.04 -0.81
C GLU A 159 4.13 -3.13 0.21
N ALA A 160 4.75 -3.10 1.40
CA ALA A 160 4.41 -4.00 2.49
C ALA A 160 2.98 -3.73 3.03
N LEU A 161 2.57 -2.47 3.18
CA LEU A 161 1.20 -2.09 3.54
C LEU A 161 0.17 -2.64 2.53
N GLN A 162 0.44 -2.44 1.23
CA GLN A 162 -0.43 -2.96 0.16
C GLN A 162 -0.58 -4.49 0.25
N THR A 163 0.52 -5.19 0.51
CA THR A 163 0.54 -6.65 0.63
C THR A 163 -0.22 -7.13 1.86
N ALA A 164 -0.02 -6.49 3.02
CA ALA A 164 -0.71 -6.80 4.26
C ALA A 164 -2.24 -6.66 4.10
N ILE A 165 -2.69 -5.54 3.53
CA ILE A 165 -4.11 -5.31 3.25
C ILE A 165 -4.68 -6.34 2.26
N SER A 166 -3.90 -6.73 1.25
CA SER A 166 -4.36 -7.71 0.26
C SER A 166 -4.57 -9.11 0.87
N LYS A 167 -3.79 -9.48 1.89
CA LYS A 167 -3.94 -10.78 2.58
C LYS A 167 -5.25 -10.91 3.34
N TYR A 168 -5.90 -9.81 3.73
CA TYR A 168 -7.20 -9.85 4.40
C TYR A 168 -8.23 -10.67 3.62
N PHE A 169 -8.30 -10.49 2.29
CA PHE A 169 -9.27 -11.20 1.47
C PHE A 169 -9.08 -12.71 1.52
N THR A 170 -7.84 -13.18 1.41
CA THR A 170 -7.51 -14.61 1.47
C THR A 170 -7.72 -15.16 2.88
N GLU A 171 -7.24 -14.46 3.91
CA GLU A 171 -7.33 -14.94 5.30
C GLU A 171 -8.77 -14.96 5.80
N ARG A 172 -9.57 -13.94 5.48
CA ARG A 172 -11.00 -13.93 5.78
C ARG A 172 -11.74 -14.99 4.98
N GLY A 173 -11.42 -15.15 3.70
CA GLY A 173 -12.00 -16.19 2.85
C GLY A 173 -11.78 -17.59 3.45
N ASP A 174 -10.55 -17.88 3.88
CA ASP A 174 -10.20 -19.14 4.53
C ASP A 174 -10.91 -19.33 5.88
N ALA A 175 -11.02 -18.28 6.69
CA ALA A 175 -11.75 -18.31 7.96
C ALA A 175 -13.25 -18.59 7.74
N VAL A 176 -13.88 -17.91 6.77
CA VAL A 176 -15.28 -18.13 6.39
C VAL A 176 -15.47 -19.55 5.86
N ALA A 177 -14.56 -20.04 5.01
CA ALA A 177 -14.61 -21.40 4.49
C ALA A 177 -14.55 -22.44 5.61
N LYS A 178 -13.64 -22.28 6.58
CA LYS A 178 -13.56 -23.15 7.77
C LYS A 178 -14.83 -23.09 8.62
N ALA A 179 -15.34 -21.89 8.91
CA ALA A 179 -16.57 -21.71 9.68
C ALA A 179 -17.78 -22.38 9.01
N SER A 180 -17.84 -22.36 7.67
CA SER A 180 -18.93 -22.98 6.90
C SER A 180 -18.85 -24.51 6.82
N LYS A 181 -17.65 -25.09 6.89
CA LYS A 181 -17.41 -26.53 6.85
C LYS A 181 -17.55 -27.16 8.24
N GLU A 182 -16.90 -26.56 9.23
CA GLU A 182 -16.85 -27.04 10.61
C GLU A 182 -17.80 -26.23 11.48
N THR A 183 -19.10 -26.37 11.20
CA THR A 183 -20.17 -25.52 11.79
C THR A 183 -20.30 -25.61 13.31
N TYR A 184 -19.78 -26.68 13.92
CA TYR A 184 -19.73 -26.92 15.37
C TYR A 184 -18.54 -26.23 16.06
N VAL A 185 -17.55 -25.73 15.33
CA VAL A 185 -16.38 -25.02 15.88
C VAL A 185 -16.65 -23.51 15.87
N MET A 186 -17.16 -23.00 16.99
CA MET A 186 -17.57 -21.59 17.11
C MET A 186 -16.38 -20.61 17.03
N ASP A 187 -15.17 -21.06 17.35
CA ASP A 187 -13.95 -20.25 17.21
C ASP A 187 -13.69 -19.80 15.76
N TYR A 188 -14.14 -20.56 14.75
CA TYR A 188 -14.00 -20.11 13.36
C TYR A 188 -14.93 -18.95 13.02
N ARG A 189 -16.09 -18.83 13.68
CA ARG A 189 -16.95 -17.64 13.54
C ARG A 189 -16.30 -16.43 14.22
N ALA A 190 -15.77 -16.62 15.42
CA ALA A 190 -15.02 -15.59 16.13
C ALA A 190 -13.78 -15.15 15.32
N LEU A 191 -13.08 -16.08 14.67
CA LEU A 191 -11.92 -15.78 13.81
C LEU A 191 -12.30 -14.87 12.63
N VAL A 192 -13.47 -15.06 12.01
CA VAL A 192 -13.91 -14.16 10.93
C VAL A 192 -14.10 -12.73 11.44
N HIS A 193 -14.72 -12.57 12.61
CA HIS A 193 -14.88 -11.26 13.25
C HIS A 193 -13.56 -10.64 13.68
N GLU A 194 -12.65 -11.43 14.25
CA GLU A 194 -11.30 -10.99 14.59
C GLU A 194 -10.53 -10.50 13.36
N LYS A 195 -10.64 -11.19 12.22
CA LYS A 195 -10.04 -10.74 10.95
C LYS A 195 -10.62 -9.40 10.47
N ASP A 196 -11.92 -9.18 10.70
CA ASP A 196 -12.59 -7.92 10.38
C ASP A 196 -12.12 -6.77 11.28
N GLU A 197 -11.94 -7.03 12.58
CA GLU A 197 -11.41 -6.03 13.52
C GLU A 197 -9.94 -5.70 13.24
N ALA A 198 -9.11 -6.73 13.02
CA ALA A 198 -7.68 -6.57 12.74
C ALA A 198 -7.45 -5.73 11.47
N VAL A 199 -8.15 -6.02 10.36
CA VAL A 199 -7.97 -5.24 9.13
C VAL A 199 -8.42 -3.79 9.30
N TYR A 200 -9.43 -3.51 10.12
CA TYR A 200 -9.83 -2.14 10.39
C TYR A 200 -8.71 -1.33 11.05
N VAL A 201 -8.06 -1.92 12.07
CA VAL A 201 -6.91 -1.29 12.74
C VAL A 201 -5.77 -1.08 11.74
N ASP A 202 -5.46 -2.09 10.92
CA ASP A 202 -4.41 -2.01 9.90
C ASP A 202 -4.70 -0.94 8.84
N LEU A 203 -5.95 -0.81 8.38
CA LEU A 203 -6.36 0.23 7.43
C LEU A 203 -6.17 1.63 8.02
N ARG A 204 -6.53 1.81 9.30
CA ARG A 204 -6.36 3.08 9.98
C ARG A 204 -4.89 3.43 10.17
N LEU A 205 -4.07 2.48 10.59
CA LEU A 205 -2.62 2.67 10.73
C LEU A 205 -1.97 2.95 9.37
N SER A 206 -2.40 2.27 8.31
CA SER A 206 -1.91 2.48 6.95
C SER A 206 -2.12 3.93 6.48
N ILE A 207 -3.28 4.53 6.75
CA ILE A 207 -3.51 5.95 6.40
C ILE A 207 -2.62 6.90 7.21
N ILE A 208 -2.39 6.61 8.49
CA ILE A 208 -1.44 7.39 9.31
C ILE A 208 -0.04 7.32 8.70
N GLU A 209 0.42 6.13 8.35
CA GLU A 209 1.74 5.94 7.74
C GLU A 209 1.85 6.62 6.39
N VAL A 210 0.86 6.47 5.51
CA VAL A 210 0.83 7.15 4.20
C VAL A 210 0.92 8.68 4.38
N ARG A 211 0.14 9.27 5.29
CA ARG A 211 0.21 10.71 5.59
C ARG A 211 1.60 11.11 6.10
N ASN A 212 2.17 10.32 7.00
CA ASN A 212 3.50 10.60 7.57
C ASN A 212 4.59 10.47 6.50
N PHE A 213 4.50 9.51 5.58
CA PHE A 213 5.43 9.35 4.47
C PHE A 213 5.36 10.52 3.49
N TYR A 214 4.18 11.06 3.18
CA TYR A 214 4.09 12.31 2.41
C TYR A 214 4.90 13.44 3.05
N MET A 215 4.73 13.66 4.36
CA MET A 215 5.48 14.68 5.09
C MET A 215 6.98 14.40 5.08
N GLU A 216 7.37 13.15 5.28
CA GLU A 216 8.77 12.73 5.30
C GLU A 216 9.46 12.93 3.95
N LEU A 217 8.80 12.53 2.86
CA LEU A 217 9.29 12.71 1.49
C LEU A 217 9.43 14.20 1.15
N PHE A 218 8.42 15.00 1.51
CA PHE A 218 8.46 16.45 1.32
C PHE A 218 9.65 17.07 2.06
N ASP A 219 9.81 16.75 3.35
CA ASP A 219 10.84 17.31 4.21
C ASP A 219 12.25 16.94 3.75
N ILE A 220 12.51 15.66 3.47
CA ILE A 220 13.85 15.21 3.06
C ILE A 220 14.22 15.76 1.68
N THR A 221 13.28 15.82 0.74
CA THR A 221 13.56 16.38 -0.59
C THR A 221 13.79 17.88 -0.51
N LEU A 222 12.95 18.62 0.21
CA LEU A 222 13.07 20.08 0.31
C LEU A 222 14.39 20.50 0.99
N LYS A 223 14.74 19.86 2.12
CA LYS A 223 15.98 20.17 2.86
C LYS A 223 17.24 19.96 2.03
N ASN A 224 17.20 19.04 1.07
CA ASN A 224 18.35 18.65 0.26
C ASN A 224 18.25 19.12 -1.20
N LEU A 225 17.24 19.95 -1.53
CA LEU A 225 16.88 20.27 -2.91
C LEU A 225 18.06 20.83 -3.72
N GLU A 226 18.83 21.76 -3.13
CA GLU A 226 20.00 22.34 -3.80
C GLU A 226 21.04 21.27 -4.20
N LYS A 227 21.37 20.35 -3.30
CA LYS A 227 22.30 19.26 -3.57
C LYS A 227 21.72 18.19 -4.49
N ILE A 228 20.41 18.01 -4.49
CA ILE A 228 19.73 17.12 -5.43
C ILE A 228 19.80 17.69 -6.85
N THR A 229 19.56 18.99 -7.04
CA THR A 229 19.48 19.60 -8.38
C THR A 229 20.82 20.12 -8.91
N ASN A 230 21.76 20.45 -8.03
CA ASN A 230 23.10 20.96 -8.38
C ASN A 230 24.17 20.30 -7.48
N PRO A 231 24.41 18.97 -7.64
CA PRO A 231 25.31 18.23 -6.76
C PRO A 231 26.77 18.67 -6.87
N LYS A 232 27.20 19.18 -8.03
CA LYS A 232 28.58 19.64 -8.28
C LYS A 232 28.80 21.13 -8.01
N GLY A 233 27.74 21.90 -7.72
CA GLY A 233 27.85 23.32 -7.39
C GLY A 233 28.21 24.20 -8.58
N GLU A 234 27.80 23.80 -9.79
CA GLU A 234 28.01 24.62 -10.99
C GLU A 234 27.29 25.96 -10.84
N GLU A 235 27.90 27.05 -11.30
CA GLU A 235 27.23 28.35 -11.33
C GLU A 235 25.92 28.19 -12.13
N LYS A 236 24.79 28.58 -11.51
CA LYS A 236 23.50 28.58 -12.22
C LYS A 236 23.70 29.41 -13.48
N SER A 237 23.67 28.78 -14.66
CA SER A 237 23.65 29.51 -15.92
C SER A 237 22.48 30.50 -15.83
N PRO A 238 22.66 31.79 -16.16
CA PRO A 238 21.63 32.83 -15.99
C PRO A 238 20.48 32.71 -17.01
N MET A 239 20.11 31.48 -17.39
CA MET A 239 19.01 31.17 -18.30
C MET A 239 17.90 30.44 -17.56
N TYR A 240 17.33 31.12 -16.56
CA TYR A 240 15.93 31.04 -16.13
C TYR A 240 15.52 32.39 -15.56
#